data_AF-A0A7Z9QIC8-F1
#
_entry.id   AF-A0A7Z9QIC8-F1
#
_cell.length_a   1.000
_cell.length_b   1.000
_cell.length_c   1.000
_cell.angle_alpha   90.00
_cell.angle_beta   90.00
_cell.angle_gamma   90.00
#
_symmetry.space_group_name_H-M   'P 1'
#
loop_
_entity.id
_entity.type
_entity.pdbx_description
1 polymer ?
#
loop_
_entity_poly.entity_id
_entity_poly.type
_entity_poly.pdbx_seq_one_letter_code
_entity_poly.pdbx_strand_id
1 'polypeptide(L)'
;MSTLSYLMAFAVALALSMLIIPVMIRFAPALGMLDEPDERKVHAHPIPRVGGIGIVVGSLIPLYFILGVAEPQHMYFFWGA
;
A
#
# COMPACT_ATOMS: atom_id res chain seq x y z
N MET A 1 -11.29 -10.17 -18.64
CA MET A 1 -10.97 -8.90 -17.95
C MET A 1 -11.20 -7.76 -18.91
N SER A 2 -12.12 -6.85 -18.61
CA SER A 2 -12.44 -5.71 -19.47
C SER A 2 -11.56 -4.49 -19.14
N THR A 3 -11.42 -3.52 -20.04
CA THR A 3 -10.68 -2.28 -19.76
C THR A 3 -11.24 -1.54 -18.54
N LEU A 4 -12.56 -1.60 -18.36
CA LEU A 4 -13.25 -1.00 -17.22
C LEU A 4 -12.82 -1.60 -15.87
N SER A 5 -12.59 -2.92 -15.79
CA SER A 5 -12.15 -3.55 -14.54
C SER A 5 -10.76 -3.07 -14.10
N TYR A 6 -9.85 -2.85 -15.05
CA TYR A 6 -8.53 -2.30 -14.74
C TYR A 6 -8.60 -0.85 -14.26
N LEU A 7 -9.47 -0.04 -14.88
CA LEU A 7 -9.67 1.36 -14.47
C LEU A 7 -10.26 1.46 -13.07
N MET A 8 -11.23 0.59 -12.73
CA MET A 8 -11.81 0.51 -11.40
C MET A 8 -10.79 0.07 -10.36
N ALA A 9 -9.99 -0.97 -10.64
CA ALA A 9 -8.95 -1.41 -9.71
C ALA A 9 -7.87 -0.34 -9.47
N PHE A 10 -7.49 0.41 -10.52
CA PHE A 10 -6.61 1.56 -10.37
C PHE A 10 -7.22 2.64 -9.47
N ALA A 11 -8.49 3.01 -9.71
CA ALA A 11 -9.18 4.00 -8.88
C ALA A 11 -9.28 3.57 -7.41
N VAL A 12 -9.57 2.29 -7.16
CA VAL A 12 -9.61 1.71 -5.81
C VAL A 12 -8.22 1.71 -5.17
N ALA A 13 -7.17 1.32 -5.92
CA ALA A 13 -5.79 1.33 -5.42
C ALA A 13 -5.36 2.73 -5.00
N LEU A 14 -5.70 3.74 -5.83
CA LEU A 14 -5.42 5.14 -5.56
C LEU A 14 -6.15 5.64 -4.31
N ALA A 15 -7.45 5.36 -4.21
CA ALA A 15 -8.25 5.75 -3.06
C ALA A 15 -7.75 5.10 -1.75
N LEU A 16 -7.44 3.81 -1.78
CA LEU A 16 -6.91 3.08 -0.62
C LEU A 16 -5.53 3.60 -0.22
N SER A 17 -4.64 3.83 -1.18
CA SER A 17 -3.32 4.41 -0.91
C SER A 17 -3.45 5.79 -0.26
N MET A 18 -4.31 6.65 -0.80
CA MET A 18 -4.58 7.98 -0.22
C MET A 18 -5.15 7.91 1.21
N LEU A 19 -5.91 6.87 1.55
CA LEU A 19 -6.43 6.67 2.90
C LEU A 19 -5.39 6.08 3.86
N ILE A 20 -4.56 5.15 3.38
CA ILE A 20 -3.57 4.44 4.21
C ILE A 20 -2.35 5.31 4.50
N ILE A 21 -1.88 6.12 3.54
CA ILE A 21 -0.72 7.01 3.72
C ILE A 21 -0.84 7.93 4.96
N PRO A 22 -1.92 8.70 5.18
CA PRO A 22 -2.03 9.58 6.35
C PRO A 22 -2.10 8.78 7.67
N VAL A 23 -2.70 7.59 7.65
CA VAL A 23 -2.70 6.67 8.79
C VAL A 23 -1.28 6.23 9.10
N MET A 24 -0.53 5.79 8.08
CA MET A 24 0.88 5.40 8.23
C MET A 24 1.76 6.54 8.69
N ILE A 25 1.57 7.76 8.20
CA ILE A 25 2.29 8.95 8.67
C ILE A 25 2.08 9.15 10.18
N ARG A 26 0.84 8.95 10.67
CA ARG A 26 0.54 9.06 12.10
C ARG A 26 1.18 7.95 12.94
N PHE A 27 1.36 6.75 12.37
CA PHE A 27 2.02 5.62 13.03
C PHE A 27 3.55 5.59 12.81
N ALA A 28 4.09 6.38 11.90
CA ALA A 28 5.52 6.41 11.58
C ALA A 28 6.42 6.66 12.82
N PRO A 29 6.05 7.54 13.79
CA PRO A 29 6.81 7.68 15.03
C PRO A 29 6.81 6.42 15.88
N ALA A 30 5.68 5.72 15.97
CA ALA A 30 5.55 4.48 16.74
C ALA A 30 6.30 3.30 16.09
N LEU A 31 6.40 3.30 14.76
CA LEU A 31 7.16 2.31 14.00
C LEU A 31 8.68 2.58 13.97
N GLY A 32 9.14 3.72 14.51
CA GLY A 32 10.55 4.13 14.43
C GLY A 32 11.02 4.44 13.00
N MET A 33 10.09 4.64 12.06
CA MET A 33 10.39 4.89 10.64
C MET A 33 10.45 6.39 10.33
N LEU A 34 11.13 7.12 11.21
CA LEU A 34 11.39 8.55 11.07
C LEU A 34 12.81 8.75 10.57
N ASP A 35 12.96 9.62 9.58
CA ASP A 35 14.27 10.09 9.16
C ASP A 35 14.72 11.23 10.03
N GLU A 36 15.72 11.00 10.88
CA GLU A 36 16.27 12.05 11.72
C GLU A 36 17.07 13.06 10.88
N PRO A 37 17.00 14.36 11.25
CA PRO A 37 17.79 15.40 10.60
C PRO A 37 19.28 15.16 10.88
N ASP A 38 20.11 15.34 9.86
CA ASP A 38 21.57 15.18 9.90
C ASP A 38 22.20 16.49 9.39
N GLU A 39 23.46 16.77 9.73
CA GLU A 39 24.16 18.02 9.38
C GLU A 39 24.26 18.26 7.85
N ARG A 40 24.00 17.21 7.05
CA ARG A 40 23.92 17.29 5.58
C ARG A 40 22.50 17.40 5.02
N LYS A 41 21.44 17.38 5.86
CA LYS A 41 20.05 17.43 5.42
C LYS A 41 19.46 18.82 5.67
N VAL A 42 18.75 19.34 4.66
CA VAL A 42 18.08 20.67 4.70
C VAL A 42 16.84 20.71 5.61
N HIS A 43 16.39 19.55 6.10
CA HIS A 43 15.17 19.44 6.91
C HIS A 43 15.52 19.48 8.39
N ALA A 44 14.88 20.40 9.14
CA ALA A 44 15.07 20.54 10.58
C ALA A 44 14.14 19.64 11.42
N HIS A 45 13.20 18.93 10.77
CA HIS A 45 12.21 18.07 11.41
C HIS A 45 12.27 16.65 10.87
N PRO A 46 11.98 15.63 11.71
CA PRO A 46 11.97 14.25 11.27
C PRO A 46 10.91 13.99 10.20
N ILE A 47 11.28 13.33 9.09
CA ILE A 47 10.37 13.04 7.98
C ILE A 47 9.95 11.57 8.01
N PRO A 48 8.64 11.24 8.01
CA PRO A 48 8.18 9.86 7.99
C PRO A 48 8.47 9.18 6.65
N ARG A 49 9.23 8.08 6.65
CA ARG A 49 9.62 7.32 5.45
C ARG A 49 8.68 6.14 5.15
N VAL A 50 7.37 6.36 5.27
CA VAL A 50 6.35 5.27 5.19
C VAL A 50 5.42 5.36 3.97
N GLY A 51 5.61 6.35 3.09
CA GLY A 51 4.74 6.57 1.94
C GLY A 51 4.69 5.37 0.99
N GLY A 52 5.85 4.76 0.69
CA GLY A 52 5.93 3.59 -0.19
C GLY A 52 5.17 2.38 0.34
N ILE A 53 5.20 2.16 1.66
CA ILE A 53 4.45 1.08 2.32
C ILE A 53 2.94 1.31 2.15
N GLY A 54 2.47 2.54 2.34
CA GLY A 54 1.06 2.87 2.15
C GLY A 54 0.56 2.59 0.73
N ILE A 55 1.39 2.84 -0.29
CA ILE A 55 1.06 2.56 -1.69
C ILE A 55 1.03 1.05 -1.97
N VAL A 56 2.01 0.30 -1.46
CA VAL A 56 2.04 -1.17 -1.63
C VAL A 56 0.80 -1.79 -0.96
N VAL A 57 0.51 -1.43 0.29
CA VAL A 57 -0.67 -1.97 0.99
C VAL A 57 -1.97 -1.58 0.29
N GLY A 58 -2.10 -0.32 -0.15
CA GLY A 58 -3.29 0.16 -0.87
C GLY A 58 -3.51 -0.50 -2.23
N SER A 59 -2.44 -0.91 -2.93
CA SER A 59 -2.53 -1.57 -4.23
C SER A 59 -2.73 -3.09 -4.15
N LEU A 60 -2.32 -3.74 -3.06
CA LEU A 60 -2.49 -5.19 -2.88
C LEU A 60 -3.96 -5.63 -2.85
N ILE A 61 -4.84 -4.82 -2.26
CA ILE A 61 -6.28 -5.14 -2.13
C ILE A 61 -6.94 -5.30 -3.52
N PRO A 62 -6.96 -4.28 -4.39
CA PRO A 62 -7.57 -4.43 -5.73
C PRO A 62 -6.81 -5.42 -6.62
N LEU A 63 -5.49 -5.57 -6.44
CA LEU A 63 -4.69 -6.57 -7.15
C LEU A 63 -5.14 -7.99 -6.81
N TYR A 64 -5.39 -8.28 -5.53
CA TYR A 64 -5.89 -9.58 -5.07
C TYR A 64 -7.21 -9.96 -5.76
N PHE A 65 -8.12 -9.00 -5.92
CA PHE A 65 -9.39 -9.21 -6.61
C PHE A 65 -9.22 -9.37 -8.12
N ILE A 66 -8.35 -8.59 -8.77
CA ILE A 66 -8.09 -8.70 -10.22
C ILE A 66 -7.42 -10.01 -10.60
N LEU A 67 -6.44 -10.47 -9.82
CA LEU A 67 -5.71 -11.70 -10.10
C LEU A 67 -6.56 -12.96 -9.89
N GLY A 68 -7.81 -12.81 -9.44
CA GLY A 68 -8.70 -13.95 -9.24
C GLY A 68 -8.25 -14.86 -8.10
N VAL A 69 -7.50 -14.35 -7.14
CA VAL A 69 -7.18 -15.11 -5.91
C VAL A 69 -8.44 -15.27 -5.04
N ALA A 70 -9.42 -14.38 -5.20
CA ALA A 70 -10.73 -14.48 -4.57
C ALA A 70 -11.60 -15.67 -5.06
N GLU A 71 -11.27 -16.28 -6.20
CA GLU A 71 -11.97 -17.46 -6.70
C GLU A 71 -11.60 -18.71 -5.86
N PRO A 72 -12.57 -19.40 -5.22
CA PRO A 72 -12.31 -20.52 -4.32
C PRO A 72 -11.46 -21.62 -4.94
N GLN A 73 -11.60 -21.86 -6.25
CA GLN A 73 -10.86 -22.88 -7.00
C GLN A 73 -9.35 -22.63 -7.09
N HIS A 74 -8.88 -21.38 -7.02
CA HIS A 74 -7.45 -21.06 -6.98
C HIS A 74 -6.87 -21.10 -5.56
N MET A 75 -7.69 -20.87 -4.53
CA MET A 75 -7.26 -21.00 -3.13
C MET A 75 -6.74 -22.42 -2.84
N TYR A 76 -7.35 -23.45 -3.42
CA TYR A 76 -6.87 -24.83 -3.31
C TYR A 76 -5.50 -25.07 -3.97
N PHE A 77 -5.17 -24.32 -5.03
CA PHE A 77 -3.86 -24.43 -5.70
C PHE A 77 -2.73 -23.79 -4.88
N PHE A 78 -3.02 -22.70 -4.15
CA PHE A 78 -2.04 -22.00 -3.31
C PHE A 78 -1.91 -22.56 -1.88
N TRP A 79 -2.97 -23.18 -1.35
CA TRP A 79 -3.00 -23.74 0.02
C TRP A 79 -2.56 -25.21 0.11
N GLY A 80 -2.23 -25.84 -1.03
CA GLY A 80 -1.74 -27.20 -1.09
C GLY A 80 -2.86 -28.24 -1.16
N ALA A 81 -2.87 -28.97 -2.27
CA ALA A 81 -3.26 -30.37 -2.30
C ALA A 81 -2.15 -31.23 -1.67
#